data_AF-A0A1V9Z241-F1
#
_entry.id   AF-A0A1V9Z241-F1
#
_cell.length_a   1.000
_cell.length_b   1.000
_cell.length_c   1.000
_cell.angle_alpha   90.00
_cell.angle_beta   90.00
_cell.angle_gamma   90.00
#
_symmetry.space_group_name_H-M   'P 1'
#
loop_
_entity.id
_entity.type
_entity.pdbx_description
1 polymer ?
#
loop_
_entity_poly.entity_id
_entity_poly.type
_entity_poly.pdbx_seq_one_letter_code
_entity_poly.pdbx_strand_id
1 'polypeptide(L)'
;MEEDTRVPLGLPPVPPSSDPQRLLAYVLQVLPQYTSMELSTTHYRLYTQQLRTEVDRWKQYAAGIDQRLSDEEDKRVFMERYAAEVVKERNEVLHHKGAKKHKLWHNCCRQHASYDLDVTPSIVSLRGEKLTECTIKLRQAQVALKEKERLLDAAQELLNTKQIDFDAFVSASRKEKEQLEHQLAMRSGLQGSQERRLAEAERLVWEDKQTIEKKNKLIDQLHDRLDTLDQKYAQLENQLMSKEEQIASLESENQALERSLTDTQDQLEAWQQAAHEKDIEIESLHGQVEALSTADLQALQQRYSKQIESLVAQHEAQIRAYEAQIQQVRAEPSPRTPQRDFINSFQKRMTLDEISSDSDKPLLSPSYFQQSEQSMTWGVHSNPSPGNSGKNESTPSSLRQSHRGSVNSTSPANVQRRLITESVSSSSSHRTPDRNAISNQLHALLQESEERRKLEESKAKEDRAMLDALKQRLSMNQSS
;
A
#
# COMPACT_ATOMS: atom_id res chain seq x y z
N MET A 1 -44.22 -18.40 2.09
CA MET A 1 -44.66 -18.08 0.72
C MET A 1 -43.67 -18.77 -0.20
N GLU A 2 -43.94 -20.03 -0.53
CA GLU A 2 -43.15 -20.77 -1.50
C GLU A 2 -43.49 -20.21 -2.88
N GLU A 3 -42.51 -19.61 -3.55
CA GLU A 3 -42.66 -19.12 -4.91
C GLU A 3 -43.00 -20.31 -5.81
N ASP A 4 -44.22 -20.29 -6.34
CA ASP A 4 -44.78 -21.22 -7.30
C ASP A 4 -44.01 -21.08 -8.64
N THR A 5 -42.78 -21.58 -8.66
CA THR A 5 -41.95 -21.80 -9.86
C THR A 5 -42.41 -23.05 -10.60
N ARG A 6 -43.73 -23.21 -10.74
CA ARG A 6 -44.32 -24.32 -11.47
C ARG A 6 -44.24 -24.01 -12.96
N VAL A 7 -43.49 -24.86 -13.66
CA VAL A 7 -43.52 -24.99 -15.13
C VAL A 7 -44.98 -25.24 -15.55
N PRO A 8 -45.42 -24.86 -16.76
CA PRO A 8 -46.81 -24.82 -17.28
C PRO A 8 -47.67 -26.07 -17.07
N LEU A 9 -47.04 -27.19 -16.73
CA LEU A 9 -47.66 -28.48 -16.48
C LEU A 9 -47.75 -28.82 -14.98
N GLY A 10 -47.53 -27.85 -14.09
CA GLY A 10 -47.41 -28.07 -12.64
C GLY A 10 -46.13 -28.82 -12.25
N LEU A 11 -45.17 -28.92 -13.18
CA LEU A 11 -43.94 -29.66 -12.96
C LEU A 11 -42.95 -28.81 -12.16
N PRO A 12 -42.17 -29.44 -11.25
CA PRO A 12 -41.09 -28.75 -10.58
C PRO A 12 -40.04 -28.22 -11.59
N PRO A 13 -39.24 -27.22 -11.20
CA PRO A 13 -38.10 -26.79 -11.99
C PRO A 13 -37.04 -27.89 -12.05
N VAL A 14 -36.38 -28.04 -13.20
CA VAL A 14 -35.34 -29.06 -13.40
C VAL A 14 -34.16 -28.77 -12.45
N PRO A 15 -33.75 -29.71 -11.60
CA PRO A 15 -32.60 -29.52 -10.72
C PRO A 15 -31.30 -29.44 -11.52
N PRO A 16 -30.26 -28.78 -10.98
CA PRO A 16 -28.96 -28.70 -11.64
C PRO A 16 -28.36 -30.09 -11.86
N SER A 17 -27.69 -30.28 -13.01
CA SER A 17 -27.13 -31.58 -13.44
C SER A 17 -25.95 -32.07 -12.60
N SER A 18 -25.49 -31.27 -11.64
CA SER A 18 -24.43 -31.61 -10.71
C SER A 18 -24.81 -32.65 -9.66
N ASP A 19 -26.11 -32.91 -9.45
CA ASP A 19 -26.62 -33.88 -8.48
C ASP A 19 -27.52 -34.95 -9.14
N PRO A 20 -26.98 -36.15 -9.44
CA PRO A 20 -27.74 -37.20 -10.12
C PRO A 20 -28.89 -37.78 -9.26
N GLN A 21 -28.81 -37.68 -7.93
CA GLN A 21 -29.88 -38.19 -7.05
C GLN A 21 -31.10 -37.28 -7.10
N ARG A 22 -30.89 -35.95 -7.14
CA ARG A 22 -31.97 -34.98 -7.35
C ARG A 22 -32.61 -35.10 -8.73
N LEU A 23 -31.81 -35.36 -9.77
CA LEU A 23 -32.35 -35.63 -11.11
C LEU A 23 -33.21 -36.89 -11.14
N LEU A 24 -32.78 -37.98 -10.48
CA LEU A 24 -33.58 -39.19 -10.41
C LEU A 24 -34.91 -38.96 -9.66
N ALA A 25 -34.86 -38.25 -8.52
CA ALA A 25 -36.06 -37.89 -7.76
C ALA A 25 -37.02 -37.02 -8.60
N TYR A 26 -36.47 -36.06 -9.35
CA TYR A 26 -37.22 -35.24 -10.28
C TYR A 26 -37.93 -36.06 -11.36
N VAL A 27 -37.20 -36.97 -12.02
CA VAL A 27 -37.78 -37.84 -13.06
C VAL A 27 -38.89 -38.72 -12.49
N LEU A 28 -38.68 -39.32 -11.31
CA LEU A 28 -39.70 -40.15 -10.64
C LEU A 28 -40.95 -39.35 -10.26
N GLN A 29 -40.81 -38.06 -9.96
CA GLN A 29 -41.92 -37.17 -9.65
C GLN A 29 -42.69 -36.73 -10.90
N VAL A 30 -41.98 -36.42 -11.99
CA VAL A 30 -42.58 -35.89 -13.23
C VAL A 30 -43.21 -36.98 -14.09
N LEU A 31 -42.62 -38.18 -14.12
CA LEU A 31 -43.01 -39.25 -15.04
C LEU A 31 -44.48 -39.70 -14.88
N PRO A 32 -45.06 -39.84 -13.67
CA PRO A 32 -46.48 -40.10 -13.50
C PRO A 32 -47.38 -38.98 -14.04
N GLN A 33 -46.98 -37.72 -13.84
CA GLN A 33 -47.74 -36.55 -14.31
C GLN A 33 -47.72 -36.45 -15.83
N TYR A 34 -46.53 -36.66 -16.43
CA TYR A 34 -46.37 -36.72 -17.88
C TYR A 34 -47.19 -37.85 -18.50
N THR A 35 -47.14 -39.05 -17.91
CA THR A 35 -47.92 -40.21 -18.38
C THR A 35 -49.42 -39.95 -18.30
N SER A 36 -49.90 -39.37 -17.20
CA SER A 36 -51.30 -38.99 -17.03
C SER A 36 -51.76 -37.99 -18.11
N MET A 37 -50.93 -36.98 -18.39
CA MET A 37 -51.19 -36.00 -19.44
C MET A 37 -51.29 -36.68 -20.81
N GLU A 38 -50.29 -37.47 -21.21
CA GLU A 38 -50.29 -38.19 -22.50
C GLU A 38 -51.51 -39.12 -22.66
N LEU A 39 -51.89 -39.84 -21.58
CA LEU A 39 -53.09 -40.66 -21.57
C LEU A 39 -54.37 -39.82 -21.72
N SER A 40 -54.45 -38.67 -21.06
CA SER A 40 -55.61 -37.77 -21.19
C SER A 40 -55.73 -37.17 -22.59
N THR A 41 -54.59 -36.80 -23.21
CA THR A 41 -54.52 -36.26 -24.57
C THR A 41 -54.93 -37.30 -25.60
N THR A 42 -54.43 -38.53 -25.47
CA THR A 42 -54.82 -39.64 -26.36
C THR A 42 -56.30 -39.98 -26.19
N HIS A 43 -56.81 -40.04 -24.96
CA HIS A 43 -58.23 -40.26 -24.69
C HIS A 43 -59.11 -39.18 -25.31
N TYR A 44 -58.75 -37.91 -25.15
CA TYR A 44 -59.48 -36.79 -25.74
C TYR A 44 -59.50 -36.88 -27.27
N ARG A 45 -58.36 -37.18 -27.90
CA ARG A 45 -58.25 -37.35 -29.36
C ARG A 45 -59.15 -38.47 -29.87
N LEU A 46 -59.14 -39.63 -29.20
CA LEU A 46 -59.98 -40.78 -29.55
C LEU A 46 -61.46 -40.46 -29.34
N TYR A 47 -61.81 -39.80 -28.24
CA TYR A 47 -63.18 -39.38 -27.94
C TYR A 47 -63.73 -38.42 -29.01
N THR A 48 -62.97 -37.38 -29.38
CA THR A 48 -63.37 -36.45 -30.44
C THR A 48 -63.47 -37.14 -31.80
N GLN A 49 -62.57 -38.08 -32.11
CA GLN A 49 -62.67 -38.90 -33.32
C GLN A 49 -63.92 -39.77 -33.32
N GLN A 50 -64.23 -40.42 -32.20
CA GLN A 50 -65.44 -41.22 -32.04
C GLN A 50 -66.70 -40.35 -32.20
N LEU A 51 -66.76 -39.18 -31.55
CA LEU A 51 -67.87 -38.25 -31.70
C LEU A 51 -68.10 -37.84 -33.16
N ARG A 52 -67.04 -37.55 -33.92
CA ARG A 52 -67.15 -37.28 -35.37
C ARG A 52 -67.81 -38.43 -36.12
N THR A 53 -67.33 -39.66 -35.89
CA THR A 53 -67.91 -40.84 -36.54
C THR A 53 -69.35 -41.10 -36.11
N GLU A 54 -69.71 -40.82 -34.85
CA GLU A 54 -71.09 -40.95 -34.36
C GLU A 54 -72.00 -39.91 -35.00
N VAL A 55 -71.57 -38.65 -35.11
CA VAL A 55 -72.31 -37.59 -35.83
C VAL A 55 -72.57 -38.02 -37.27
N ASP A 56 -71.55 -38.50 -37.98
CA ASP A 56 -71.69 -38.95 -39.37
C ASP A 56 -72.66 -40.14 -39.50
N ARG A 57 -72.58 -41.11 -38.58
CA ARG A 57 -73.51 -42.25 -38.53
C ARG A 57 -74.95 -41.80 -38.25
N TRP A 58 -75.16 -40.87 -37.32
CA TRP A 58 -76.49 -40.33 -37.00
C TRP A 58 -77.05 -39.50 -38.15
N LYS A 59 -76.22 -38.75 -38.90
CA LYS A 59 -76.61 -38.07 -40.14
C LYS A 59 -77.11 -39.05 -41.18
N GLN A 60 -76.35 -40.12 -41.44
CA GLN A 60 -76.74 -41.18 -42.38
C GLN A 60 -78.02 -41.90 -41.92
N TYR A 61 -78.14 -42.21 -40.64
CA TYR A 61 -79.32 -42.88 -40.07
C TYR A 61 -80.58 -42.01 -40.16
N ALA A 62 -80.47 -40.72 -39.81
CA ALA A 62 -81.57 -39.76 -39.95
C ALA A 62 -82.00 -39.62 -41.41
N ALA A 63 -81.06 -39.46 -42.34
CA ALA A 63 -81.34 -39.40 -43.77
C ALA A 63 -82.04 -40.68 -44.30
N GLY A 64 -81.63 -41.85 -43.83
CA GLY A 64 -82.26 -43.12 -44.20
C GLY A 64 -83.65 -43.34 -43.58
N ILE A 65 -83.97 -42.73 -42.43
CA ILE A 65 -85.35 -42.70 -41.92
C ILE A 65 -86.19 -41.70 -42.72
N ASP A 66 -85.63 -40.52 -43.03
CA ASP A 66 -86.30 -39.47 -43.78
C ASP A 66 -86.71 -39.95 -45.18
N GLN A 67 -85.82 -40.66 -45.86
CA GLN A 67 -86.13 -41.31 -47.14
C GLN A 67 -87.25 -42.35 -47.02
N ARG A 68 -87.21 -43.21 -45.97
CA ARG A 68 -88.27 -44.20 -45.72
C ARG A 68 -89.62 -43.55 -45.39
N LEU A 69 -89.59 -42.42 -44.68
CA LEU A 69 -90.78 -41.62 -44.39
C LEU A 69 -91.39 -41.12 -45.70
N SER A 70 -90.58 -40.51 -46.58
CA SER A 70 -91.00 -40.08 -47.92
C SER A 70 -91.58 -41.24 -48.74
N ASP A 71 -90.93 -42.41 -48.75
CA ASP A 71 -91.41 -43.59 -49.48
C ASP A 71 -92.77 -44.08 -48.94
N GLU A 72 -92.97 -44.06 -47.63
CA GLU A 72 -94.26 -44.43 -47.02
C GLU A 72 -95.33 -43.36 -47.25
N GLU A 73 -94.97 -42.08 -47.34
CA GLU A 73 -95.87 -40.98 -47.69
C GLU A 73 -96.33 -41.11 -49.15
N ASP A 74 -95.41 -41.35 -50.08
CA ASP A 74 -95.71 -41.59 -51.50
C ASP A 74 -96.61 -42.82 -51.67
N LYS A 75 -96.31 -43.90 -50.95
CA LYS A 75 -97.14 -45.11 -50.88
C LYS A 75 -98.53 -44.82 -50.31
N ARG A 76 -98.65 -43.95 -49.30
CA ARG A 76 -99.95 -43.55 -48.73
C ARG A 76 -100.74 -42.76 -49.77
N VAL A 77 -100.14 -41.75 -50.38
CA VAL A 77 -100.75 -40.91 -51.42
C VAL A 77 -101.18 -41.76 -52.62
N PHE A 78 -100.36 -42.72 -53.04
CA PHE A 78 -100.71 -43.67 -54.10
C PHE A 78 -101.96 -44.48 -53.73
N MET A 79 -102.02 -45.04 -52.52
CA MET A 79 -103.18 -45.82 -52.07
C MET A 79 -104.44 -44.95 -51.90
N GLU A 80 -104.29 -43.71 -51.42
CA GLU A 80 -105.39 -42.74 -51.32
C GLU A 80 -105.97 -42.44 -52.72
N ARG A 81 -105.09 -42.21 -53.71
CA ARG A 81 -105.49 -42.01 -55.12
C ARG A 81 -106.11 -43.27 -55.73
N TYR A 82 -105.52 -44.44 -55.53
CA TYR A 82 -106.03 -45.72 -56.04
C TYR A 82 -107.40 -46.04 -55.44
N ALA A 83 -107.57 -45.88 -54.12
CA ALA A 83 -108.86 -46.06 -53.46
C ALA A 83 -109.91 -45.08 -54.00
N ALA A 84 -109.55 -43.81 -54.22
CA ALA A 84 -110.45 -42.83 -54.83
C ALA A 84 -110.86 -43.22 -56.26
N GLU A 85 -109.93 -43.73 -57.09
CA GLU A 85 -110.22 -44.16 -58.45
C GLU A 85 -111.10 -45.43 -58.46
N VAL A 86 -110.83 -46.43 -57.61
CA VAL A 86 -111.68 -47.63 -57.49
C VAL A 86 -113.10 -47.26 -57.06
N VAL A 87 -113.26 -46.31 -56.13
CA VAL A 87 -114.58 -45.79 -55.74
C VAL A 87 -115.26 -45.09 -56.90
N LYS A 88 -114.52 -44.30 -57.69
CA LYS A 88 -115.01 -43.62 -58.89
C LYS A 88 -115.44 -44.61 -59.98
N GLU A 89 -114.59 -45.58 -60.35
CA GLU A 89 -114.93 -46.65 -61.31
C GLU A 89 -116.15 -47.45 -60.87
N ARG A 90 -116.23 -47.84 -59.59
CA ARG A 90 -117.41 -48.54 -59.05
C ARG A 90 -118.67 -47.68 -59.15
N ASN A 91 -118.58 -46.40 -58.81
CA ASN A 91 -119.69 -45.47 -58.95
C ASN A 91 -120.11 -45.34 -60.43
N GLU A 92 -119.16 -45.19 -61.35
CA GLU A 92 -119.42 -45.15 -62.80
C GLU A 92 -120.11 -46.42 -63.31
N VAL A 93 -119.66 -47.61 -62.91
CA VAL A 93 -120.28 -48.90 -63.27
C VAL A 93 -121.71 -49.02 -62.72
N LEU A 94 -121.97 -48.54 -61.50
CA LEU A 94 -123.32 -48.48 -60.92
C LEU A 94 -124.22 -47.53 -61.70
N HIS A 95 -123.68 -46.41 -62.21
CA HIS A 95 -124.42 -45.46 -63.04
C HIS A 95 -124.72 -46.00 -64.45
N HIS A 96 -123.82 -46.78 -65.07
CA HIS A 96 -124.03 -47.35 -66.40
C HIS A 96 -125.03 -48.52 -66.45
N LYS A 97 -125.27 -49.23 -65.34
CA LYS A 97 -126.24 -50.35 -65.27
C LYS A 97 -127.70 -49.95 -65.04
N GLY A 98 -128.07 -48.68 -65.20
CA GLY A 98 -129.46 -48.23 -65.38
C GLY A 98 -130.43 -48.43 -64.20
N ALA A 99 -130.00 -48.88 -63.01
CA ALA A 99 -130.92 -48.97 -61.88
C ALA A 99 -131.13 -47.59 -61.24
N LYS A 100 -132.36 -47.08 -61.36
CA LYS A 100 -132.77 -45.75 -60.87
C LYS A 100 -132.87 -45.63 -59.33
N LYS A 101 -132.38 -46.61 -58.57
CA LYS A 101 -132.33 -46.61 -57.10
C LYS A 101 -131.11 -47.36 -56.60
N HIS A 102 -129.92 -46.81 -56.83
CA HIS A 102 -128.73 -47.27 -56.12
C HIS A 102 -128.50 -46.36 -54.92
N LYS A 103 -128.29 -46.96 -53.75
CA LYS A 103 -127.64 -46.25 -52.63
C LYS A 103 -126.23 -45.96 -53.10
N LEU A 104 -126.03 -44.76 -53.67
CA LEU A 104 -124.70 -44.20 -53.85
C LEU A 104 -123.96 -44.42 -52.54
N TRP A 105 -122.70 -44.88 -52.63
CA TRP A 105 -121.81 -44.85 -51.49
C TRP A 105 -121.41 -43.38 -51.28
N HIS A 106 -122.40 -42.59 -50.87
CA HIS A 106 -122.17 -41.26 -50.37
C HIS A 106 -121.35 -41.42 -49.10
N ASN A 107 -120.39 -40.53 -48.91
CA ASN A 107 -119.82 -40.19 -47.60
C ASN A 107 -120.88 -39.82 -46.52
N CYS A 108 -122.18 -39.93 -46.82
CA CYS A 108 -123.33 -39.73 -45.94
C CYS A 108 -123.77 -41.00 -45.17
N CYS A 109 -123.31 -42.22 -45.49
CA CYS A 109 -123.61 -43.42 -44.67
C CYS A 109 -122.79 -43.51 -43.37
N ARG A 110 -122.44 -42.38 -42.77
CA ARG A 110 -121.80 -42.28 -41.45
C ARG A 110 -122.70 -42.80 -40.31
N GLN A 111 -124.00 -43.02 -40.57
CA GLN A 111 -124.97 -43.51 -39.59
C GLN A 111 -125.12 -45.05 -39.50
N HIS A 112 -124.50 -45.83 -40.40
CA HIS A 112 -124.45 -47.30 -40.27
C HIS A 112 -123.06 -47.87 -39.97
N ALA A 113 -122.05 -47.00 -39.83
CA ALA A 113 -120.70 -47.39 -39.41
C ALA A 113 -120.53 -47.52 -37.88
N SER A 114 -121.63 -47.51 -37.12
CA SER A 114 -121.60 -47.61 -35.66
C SER A 114 -121.60 -49.05 -35.13
N TYR A 115 -121.83 -50.07 -35.97
CA TYR A 115 -122.02 -51.44 -35.47
C TYR A 115 -121.26 -52.57 -36.19
N ASP A 116 -120.40 -52.27 -37.16
CA ASP A 116 -119.34 -53.19 -37.58
C ASP A 116 -118.03 -52.41 -37.59
N LEU A 117 -117.44 -52.29 -36.40
CA LEU A 117 -116.00 -52.15 -36.29
C LEU A 117 -115.43 -53.49 -36.76
N ASP A 118 -115.34 -53.67 -38.07
CA ASP A 118 -114.44 -54.67 -38.64
C ASP A 118 -113.07 -54.40 -38.00
N VAL A 119 -112.69 -55.26 -37.06
CA VAL A 119 -111.43 -55.24 -36.31
C VAL A 119 -110.25 -55.52 -37.26
N THR A 120 -110.51 -55.73 -38.55
CA THR A 120 -109.51 -55.76 -39.62
C THR A 120 -108.95 -54.37 -39.85
N PRO A 121 -107.68 -54.11 -39.50
CA PRO A 121 -107.07 -52.82 -39.75
C PRO A 121 -107.13 -52.51 -41.24
N SER A 122 -107.75 -51.39 -41.62
CA SER A 122 -107.67 -50.91 -43.01
C SER A 122 -106.20 -50.71 -43.38
N ILE A 123 -105.82 -51.07 -44.60
CA ILE A 123 -104.46 -50.86 -45.14
C ILE A 123 -104.03 -49.38 -44.98
N VAL A 124 -105.01 -48.46 -45.00
CA VAL A 124 -104.80 -47.02 -44.76
C VAL A 124 -104.43 -46.75 -43.29
N SER A 125 -105.07 -47.40 -42.31
CA SER A 125 -104.75 -47.26 -40.89
C SER A 125 -103.37 -47.83 -40.55
N LEU A 126 -103.03 -49.02 -41.06
CA LEU A 126 -101.71 -49.63 -40.86
C LEU A 126 -100.56 -48.80 -41.47
N ARG A 127 -100.81 -48.12 -42.60
CA ARG A 127 -99.83 -47.19 -43.20
C ARG A 127 -99.73 -45.87 -42.43
N GLY A 128 -100.84 -45.39 -41.86
CA GLY A 128 -100.83 -44.25 -40.94
C GLY A 128 -99.98 -44.52 -39.69
N GLU A 129 -100.12 -45.69 -39.07
CA GLU A 129 -99.31 -46.10 -37.93
C GLU A 129 -97.82 -46.17 -38.28
N LYS A 130 -97.46 -46.80 -39.41
CA LYS A 130 -96.06 -46.84 -39.89
C LYS A 130 -95.46 -45.46 -40.16
N LEU A 131 -96.26 -44.53 -40.70
CA LEU A 131 -95.84 -43.14 -40.89
C LEU A 131 -95.60 -42.44 -39.56
N THR A 132 -96.49 -42.61 -38.59
CA THR A 132 -96.30 -42.03 -37.25
C THR A 132 -95.07 -42.61 -36.56
N GLU A 133 -94.82 -43.92 -36.70
CA GLU A 133 -93.64 -44.60 -36.18
C GLU A 133 -92.35 -44.07 -36.83
N CYS A 134 -92.31 -43.95 -38.16
CA CYS A 134 -91.17 -43.37 -38.89
C CYS A 134 -90.94 -41.91 -38.49
N THR A 135 -92.01 -41.13 -38.32
CA THR A 135 -91.94 -39.73 -37.88
C THR A 135 -91.37 -39.60 -36.47
N ILE A 136 -91.78 -40.47 -35.54
CA ILE A 136 -91.25 -40.49 -34.17
C ILE A 136 -89.77 -40.89 -34.17
N LYS A 137 -89.40 -41.93 -34.91
CA LYS A 137 -87.99 -42.37 -35.06
C LYS A 137 -87.12 -41.28 -35.68
N LEU A 138 -87.63 -40.55 -36.68
CA LEU A 138 -86.92 -39.43 -37.30
C LEU A 138 -86.68 -38.30 -36.28
N ARG A 139 -87.71 -37.92 -35.52
CA ARG A 139 -87.57 -36.89 -34.47
C ARG A 139 -86.55 -37.31 -33.40
N GLN A 140 -86.59 -38.56 -32.96
CA GLN A 140 -85.61 -39.09 -32.00
C GLN A 140 -84.18 -39.05 -32.57
N ALA A 141 -84.00 -39.47 -33.82
CA ALA A 141 -82.71 -39.41 -34.50
C ALA A 141 -82.20 -37.97 -34.67
N GLN A 142 -83.08 -37.02 -34.98
CA GLN A 142 -82.75 -35.60 -35.09
C GLN A 142 -82.35 -34.98 -33.74
N VAL A 143 -83.01 -35.35 -32.64
CA VAL A 143 -82.63 -34.89 -31.29
C VAL A 143 -81.27 -35.45 -30.89
N ALA A 144 -81.03 -36.74 -31.11
CA ALA A 144 -79.74 -37.37 -30.82
C ALA A 144 -78.60 -36.77 -31.66
N LEU A 145 -78.86 -36.47 -32.94
CA LEU A 145 -77.89 -35.82 -33.82
C LEU A 145 -77.52 -34.42 -33.30
N LYS A 146 -78.51 -33.59 -32.95
CA LYS A 146 -78.28 -32.24 -32.41
C LYS A 146 -77.44 -32.25 -31.13
N GLU A 147 -77.68 -33.21 -30.24
CA GLU A 147 -76.89 -33.36 -29.01
C GLU A 147 -75.43 -33.73 -29.34
N LYS A 148 -75.21 -34.62 -30.30
CA LYS A 148 -73.85 -35.01 -30.72
C LYS A 148 -73.11 -33.88 -31.43
N GLU A 149 -73.81 -33.08 -32.25
CA GLU A 149 -73.25 -31.87 -32.86
C GLU A 149 -72.86 -30.83 -31.81
N ARG A 150 -73.74 -30.57 -30.84
CA ARG A 150 -73.44 -29.69 -29.69
C ARG A 150 -72.19 -30.14 -28.92
N LEU A 151 -72.06 -31.44 -28.64
CA LEU A 151 -70.88 -31.98 -27.93
C LEU A 151 -69.59 -31.82 -28.75
N LEU A 152 -69.69 -31.97 -30.07
CA LEU A 152 -68.56 -31.78 -30.98
C LEU A 152 -68.14 -30.31 -31.06
N ASP A 153 -69.09 -29.38 -31.10
CA ASP A 153 -68.82 -27.94 -31.06
C ASP A 153 -68.18 -27.52 -29.74
N ALA A 154 -68.73 -27.97 -28.60
CA ALA A 154 -68.17 -27.71 -27.27
C ALA A 154 -66.74 -28.27 -27.12
N ALA A 155 -66.46 -29.44 -27.71
CA ALA A 155 -65.11 -29.98 -27.73
C ALA A 155 -64.16 -29.08 -28.56
N GLN A 156 -64.58 -28.60 -29.73
CA GLN A 156 -63.77 -27.69 -30.55
C GLN A 156 -63.49 -26.35 -29.85
N GLU A 157 -64.50 -25.76 -29.21
CA GLU A 157 -64.34 -24.52 -28.45
C GLU A 157 -63.36 -24.69 -27.29
N LEU A 158 -63.45 -25.80 -26.55
CA LEU A 158 -62.52 -26.12 -25.48
C LEU A 158 -61.09 -26.27 -26.01
N LEU A 159 -60.90 -26.96 -27.13
CA LEU A 159 -59.59 -27.12 -27.77
C LEU A 159 -58.99 -25.78 -28.19
N ASN A 160 -59.79 -24.92 -28.85
CA ASN A 160 -59.35 -23.60 -29.28
C ASN A 160 -58.96 -22.71 -28.08
N THR A 161 -59.77 -22.73 -27.01
CA THR A 161 -59.47 -21.99 -25.79
C THR A 161 -58.15 -22.46 -25.17
N LYS A 162 -57.95 -23.79 -25.08
CA LYS A 162 -56.72 -24.36 -24.53
C LYS A 162 -55.49 -24.09 -25.40
N GLN A 163 -55.66 -24.02 -26.72
CA GLN A 163 -54.60 -23.62 -27.63
C GLN A 163 -54.18 -22.16 -27.40
N ILE A 164 -55.16 -21.25 -27.24
CA ILE A 164 -54.88 -19.83 -26.96
C ILE A 164 -54.18 -19.67 -25.61
N ASP A 165 -54.66 -20.36 -24.57
CA ASP A 165 -54.03 -20.37 -23.23
C ASP A 165 -52.56 -20.84 -23.33
N PHE A 166 -52.30 -21.90 -24.09
CA PHE A 166 -50.97 -22.44 -24.31
C PHE A 166 -50.06 -21.49 -25.08
N ASP A 167 -50.55 -20.87 -26.16
CA ASP A 167 -49.78 -19.93 -26.97
C ASP A 167 -49.44 -18.65 -26.16
N ALA A 168 -50.39 -18.16 -25.36
CA ALA A 168 -50.17 -17.04 -24.44
C ALA A 168 -49.09 -17.39 -23.39
N PHE A 169 -49.15 -18.60 -22.84
CA PHE A 169 -48.15 -19.11 -21.92
C PHE A 169 -46.76 -19.17 -22.57
N VAL A 170 -46.63 -19.82 -23.74
CA VAL A 170 -45.34 -19.96 -24.45
C VAL A 170 -44.75 -18.59 -24.80
N SER A 171 -45.59 -17.63 -25.18
CA SER A 171 -45.18 -16.25 -25.44
C SER A 171 -44.64 -15.56 -24.17
N ALA A 172 -45.32 -15.74 -23.03
CA ALA A 172 -44.86 -15.19 -21.75
C ALA A 172 -43.51 -15.79 -21.32
N SER A 173 -43.35 -17.13 -21.37
CA SER A 173 -42.08 -17.79 -21.06
C SER A 173 -40.95 -17.40 -22.02
N ARG A 174 -41.25 -17.16 -23.30
CA ARG A 174 -40.25 -16.66 -24.25
C ARG A 174 -39.74 -15.27 -23.83
N LYS A 175 -40.63 -14.36 -23.46
CA LYS A 175 -40.26 -13.01 -22.98
C LYS A 175 -39.43 -13.06 -21.70
N GLU A 176 -39.82 -13.91 -20.75
CA GLU A 176 -39.05 -14.13 -19.52
C GLU A 176 -37.63 -14.64 -19.82
N LYS A 177 -37.52 -15.63 -20.72
CA LYS A 177 -36.21 -16.13 -21.18
C LYS A 177 -35.36 -15.02 -21.81
N GLU A 178 -35.92 -14.22 -22.71
CA GLU A 178 -35.21 -13.10 -23.35
C GLU A 178 -34.75 -12.05 -22.30
N GLN A 179 -35.58 -11.78 -21.29
CA GLN A 179 -35.21 -10.89 -20.19
C GLN A 179 -34.04 -11.46 -19.37
N LEU A 180 -34.05 -12.75 -19.06
CA LEU A 180 -32.96 -13.42 -18.34
C LEU A 180 -31.67 -13.45 -19.17
N GLU A 181 -31.76 -13.73 -20.47
CA GLU A 181 -30.62 -13.67 -21.39
C GLU A 181 -30.02 -12.26 -21.47
N HIS A 182 -30.86 -11.22 -21.52
CA HIS A 182 -30.40 -9.84 -21.46
C HIS A 182 -29.70 -9.51 -20.14
N GLN A 183 -30.25 -9.95 -19.01
CA GLN A 183 -29.59 -9.77 -17.70
C GLN A 183 -28.25 -10.51 -17.62
N LEU A 184 -28.16 -11.73 -18.16
CA LEU A 184 -26.91 -12.49 -18.23
C LEU A 184 -25.87 -11.77 -19.10
N ALA A 185 -26.27 -11.23 -20.25
CA ALA A 185 -25.39 -10.45 -21.12
C ALA A 185 -24.86 -9.18 -20.41
N MET A 186 -25.73 -8.45 -19.70
CA MET A 186 -25.31 -7.28 -18.90
C MET A 186 -24.31 -7.68 -17.80
N ARG A 187 -24.60 -8.76 -17.05
CA ARG A 187 -23.71 -9.27 -16.00
C ARG A 187 -22.36 -9.71 -16.55
N SER A 188 -22.34 -10.41 -17.69
CA SER A 188 -21.12 -10.82 -18.37
C SER A 188 -20.29 -9.61 -18.83
N GLY A 189 -20.93 -8.58 -19.39
CA GLY A 189 -20.25 -7.33 -19.77
C GLY A 189 -19.65 -6.59 -18.57
N LEU A 190 -20.35 -6.55 -17.44
CA LEU A 190 -19.84 -5.97 -16.19
C LEU A 190 -18.65 -6.77 -15.63
N GLN A 191 -18.73 -8.11 -15.65
CA GLN A 191 -17.64 -8.99 -15.24
C GLN A 191 -16.39 -8.74 -16.08
N GLY A 192 -16.49 -8.72 -17.41
CA GLY A 192 -15.34 -8.44 -18.28
C GLY A 192 -14.77 -7.02 -18.12
N SER A 193 -15.57 -6.05 -17.64
CA SER A 193 -15.08 -4.72 -17.26
C SER A 193 -14.34 -4.72 -15.92
N GLN A 194 -14.82 -5.51 -14.95
CA GLN A 194 -14.16 -5.70 -13.66
C GLN A 194 -12.82 -6.44 -13.81
N GLU A 195 -12.77 -7.50 -14.62
CA GLU A 195 -11.54 -8.25 -14.91
C GLU A 195 -10.46 -7.36 -15.54
N ARG A 196 -10.82 -6.49 -16.48
CA ARG A 196 -9.89 -5.51 -17.05
C ARG A 196 -9.37 -4.51 -16.02
N ARG A 197 -10.24 -3.99 -15.15
CA ARG A 197 -9.82 -3.08 -14.06
C ARG A 197 -8.90 -3.78 -13.05
N LEU A 198 -9.14 -5.05 -12.75
CA LEU A 198 -8.26 -5.84 -11.90
C LEU A 198 -6.89 -6.01 -12.54
N ALA A 199 -6.83 -6.37 -13.83
CA ALA A 199 -5.56 -6.49 -14.55
C ALA A 199 -4.78 -5.16 -14.62
N GLU A 200 -5.47 -4.04 -14.81
CA GLU A 200 -4.86 -2.70 -14.76
C GLU A 200 -4.32 -2.37 -13.35
N ALA A 201 -5.07 -2.66 -12.30
CA ALA A 201 -4.65 -2.46 -10.92
C ALA A 201 -3.45 -3.33 -10.55
N GLU A 202 -3.44 -4.60 -10.96
CA GLU A 202 -2.32 -5.53 -10.77
C GLU A 202 -1.05 -5.01 -11.46
N ARG A 203 -1.18 -4.49 -12.69
CA ARG A 203 -0.07 -3.86 -13.41
C ARG A 203 0.49 -2.65 -12.65
N LEU A 204 -0.37 -1.76 -12.18
CA LEU A 204 0.07 -0.56 -11.42
C LEU A 204 0.77 -0.96 -10.12
N VAL A 205 0.25 -1.94 -9.39
CA VAL A 205 0.89 -2.46 -8.17
C VAL A 205 2.26 -3.06 -8.48
N TRP A 206 2.40 -3.75 -9.62
CA TRP A 206 3.71 -4.25 -10.05
C TRP A 206 4.70 -3.12 -10.35
N GLU A 207 4.27 -2.07 -11.06
CA GLU A 207 5.09 -0.88 -11.36
C GLU A 207 5.50 -0.14 -10.07
N ASP A 208 4.58 0.01 -9.11
CA ASP A 208 4.86 0.60 -7.81
C ASP A 208 5.86 -0.24 -7.01
N LYS A 209 5.72 -1.58 -7.02
CA LYS A 209 6.65 -2.48 -6.36
C LYS A 209 8.07 -2.34 -6.94
N GLN A 210 8.20 -2.24 -8.26
CA GLN A 210 9.48 -1.97 -8.92
C GLN A 210 10.06 -0.61 -8.52
N THR A 211 9.21 0.40 -8.37
CA THR A 211 9.62 1.75 -7.93
C THR A 211 10.08 1.76 -6.48
N ILE A 212 9.38 1.05 -5.59
CA ILE A 212 9.77 0.85 -4.19
C ILE A 212 11.12 0.14 -4.12
N GLU A 213 11.32 -0.92 -4.90
CA GLU A 213 12.59 -1.66 -4.90
C GLU A 213 13.77 -0.76 -5.32
N LYS A 214 13.58 0.09 -6.34
CA LYS A 214 14.59 1.09 -6.75
C LYS A 214 14.89 2.10 -5.65
N LYS A 215 13.85 2.59 -4.96
CA LYS A 215 14.00 3.52 -3.84
C LYS A 215 14.72 2.88 -2.65
N ASN A 216 14.40 1.63 -2.33
CA ASN A 216 15.08 0.88 -1.27
C ASN A 216 16.58 0.72 -1.58
N LYS A 217 16.93 0.34 -2.82
CA LYS A 217 18.34 0.28 -3.25
C LYS A 217 19.06 1.63 -3.10
N LEU A 218 18.39 2.74 -3.40
CA LEU A 218 18.95 4.08 -3.18
C LEU A 218 19.14 4.39 -1.69
N ILE A 219 18.17 4.00 -0.86
CA ILE A 219 18.26 4.15 0.59
C ILE A 219 19.44 3.35 1.14
N ASP A 220 19.64 2.10 0.70
CA ASP A 220 20.78 1.27 1.10
C ASP A 220 22.12 1.94 0.73
N GLN A 221 22.23 2.46 -0.50
CA GLN A 221 23.43 3.21 -0.93
C GLN A 221 23.70 4.48 -0.10
N LEU A 222 22.64 5.16 0.35
CA LEU A 222 22.77 6.33 1.21
C LEU A 222 23.23 5.94 2.63
N HIS A 223 22.75 4.82 3.16
CA HIS A 223 23.23 4.29 4.44
C HIS A 223 24.69 3.89 4.36
N ASP A 224 25.11 3.16 3.33
CA ASP A 224 26.53 2.80 3.13
C ASP A 224 27.40 4.06 3.08
N ARG A 225 26.93 5.12 2.40
CA ARG A 225 27.65 6.39 2.33
C ARG A 225 27.73 7.08 3.69
N LEU A 226 26.65 7.09 4.48
CA LEU A 226 26.66 7.64 5.83
C LEU A 226 27.66 6.89 6.71
N ASP A 227 27.66 5.55 6.69
CA ASP A 227 28.59 4.74 7.46
C ASP A 227 30.05 5.06 7.08
N THR A 228 30.36 5.24 5.79
CA THR A 228 31.71 5.65 5.36
C THR A 228 32.09 7.05 5.81
N LEU A 229 31.12 7.97 5.93
CA LEU A 229 31.36 9.32 6.43
C LEU A 229 31.56 9.33 7.94
N ASP A 230 30.78 8.56 8.68
CA ASP A 230 30.90 8.43 10.14
C ASP A 230 32.25 7.80 10.50
N GLN A 231 32.71 6.79 9.76
CA GLN A 231 34.07 6.24 9.94
C GLN A 231 35.16 7.28 9.68
N LYS A 232 35.01 8.11 8.64
CA LYS A 232 35.97 9.21 8.35
C LYS A 232 35.93 10.27 9.44
N TYR A 233 34.76 10.61 9.96
CA TYR A 233 34.60 11.55 11.06
C TYR A 233 35.32 11.05 12.31
N ALA A 234 35.08 9.81 12.71
CA ALA A 234 35.76 9.19 13.85
C ALA A 234 37.29 9.12 13.65
N GLN A 235 37.77 8.88 12.43
CA GLN A 235 39.21 8.93 12.14
C GLN A 235 39.78 10.34 12.31
N LEU A 236 39.10 11.37 11.79
CA LEU A 236 39.52 12.77 11.93
C LEU A 236 39.46 13.23 13.39
N GLU A 237 38.44 12.82 14.14
CA GLU A 237 38.31 13.10 15.58
C GLU A 237 39.48 12.51 16.37
N ASN A 238 39.84 11.24 16.13
CA ASN A 238 41.03 10.63 16.75
C ASN A 238 42.33 11.34 16.36
N GLN A 239 42.48 11.77 15.10
CA GLN A 239 43.65 12.55 14.67
C GLN A 239 43.71 13.91 15.38
N LEU A 240 42.58 14.56 15.56
CA LEU A 240 42.47 15.84 16.25
C LEU A 240 42.85 15.68 17.73
N MET A 241 42.30 14.68 18.42
CA MET A 241 42.66 14.36 19.80
C MET A 241 44.17 14.10 19.96
N SER A 242 44.77 13.31 19.05
CA SER A 242 46.22 13.06 19.06
C SER A 242 47.04 14.33 18.84
N LYS A 243 46.54 15.26 18.02
CA LYS A 243 47.19 16.56 17.79
C LYS A 243 47.06 17.49 18.99
N GLU A 244 45.91 17.49 19.67
CA GLU A 244 45.71 18.24 20.92
C GLU A 244 46.64 17.73 22.03
N GLU A 245 46.81 16.41 22.17
CA GLU A 245 47.78 15.81 23.10
C GLU A 245 49.22 16.22 22.77
N GLN A 246 49.59 16.24 21.48
CA GLN A 246 50.91 16.71 21.03
C GLN A 246 51.12 18.19 21.37
N ILE A 247 50.12 19.04 21.15
CA ILE A 247 50.18 20.47 21.49
C ILE A 247 50.36 20.63 23.00
N ALA A 248 49.56 19.96 23.81
CA ALA A 248 49.67 20.03 25.28
C ALA A 248 51.06 19.58 25.78
N SER A 249 51.64 18.54 25.18
CA SER A 249 53.02 18.11 25.48
C SER A 249 54.05 19.19 25.14
N LEU A 250 53.96 19.79 23.94
CA LEU A 250 54.87 20.86 23.51
C LEU A 250 54.71 22.13 24.36
N GLU A 251 53.49 22.47 24.78
CA GLU A 251 53.24 23.57 25.70
C GLU A 251 53.89 23.32 27.07
N SER A 252 53.79 22.10 27.60
CA SER A 252 54.48 21.72 28.84
C SER A 252 56.00 21.76 28.70
N GLU A 253 56.56 21.30 27.58
CA GLU A 253 57.99 21.38 27.29
C GLU A 253 58.47 22.83 27.20
N ASN A 254 57.73 23.69 26.49
CA ASN A 254 58.04 25.12 26.41
C ASN A 254 58.00 25.78 27.79
N GLN A 255 57.00 25.51 28.62
CA GLN A 255 56.96 26.04 29.98
C GLN A 255 58.15 25.56 30.84
N ALA A 256 58.60 24.32 30.66
CA ALA A 256 59.78 23.82 31.35
C ALA A 256 61.07 24.51 30.87
N LEU A 257 61.19 24.73 29.56
CA LEU A 257 62.30 25.48 28.96
C LEU A 257 62.30 26.95 29.38
N GLU A 258 61.15 27.61 29.43
CA GLU A 258 61.02 28.99 29.92
C GLU A 258 61.47 29.12 31.37
N ARG A 259 61.06 28.20 32.26
CA ARG A 259 61.54 28.17 33.65
C ARG A 259 63.05 27.94 33.74
N SER A 260 63.58 27.00 32.94
CA SER A 260 65.02 26.79 32.88
C SER A 260 65.76 28.03 32.38
N LEU A 261 65.19 28.75 31.41
CA LEU A 261 65.77 29.97 30.88
C LEU A 261 65.80 31.05 31.97
N THR A 262 64.70 31.27 32.68
CA THR A 262 64.65 32.24 33.80
C THR A 262 65.65 31.87 34.89
N ASP A 263 65.73 30.60 35.28
CA ASP A 263 66.68 30.14 36.30
C ASP A 263 68.14 30.40 35.85
N THR A 264 68.46 30.15 34.58
CA THR A 264 69.80 30.43 34.05
C THR A 264 70.09 31.92 33.91
N GLN A 265 69.08 32.75 33.61
CA GLN A 265 69.21 34.20 33.58
C GLN A 265 69.46 34.76 34.98
N ASP A 266 68.70 34.31 35.98
CA ASP A 266 68.90 34.69 37.39
C ASP A 266 70.29 34.28 37.89
N GLN A 267 70.75 33.07 37.54
CA GLN A 267 72.12 32.62 37.83
C GLN A 267 73.18 33.48 37.15
N LEU A 268 72.96 33.85 35.89
CA LEU A 268 73.88 34.72 35.15
C LEU A 268 73.96 36.10 35.78
N GLU A 269 72.83 36.70 36.16
CA GLU A 269 72.78 37.98 36.86
C GLU A 269 73.49 37.92 38.22
N ALA A 270 73.26 36.85 39.00
CA ALA A 270 73.95 36.63 40.27
C ALA A 270 75.47 36.48 40.08
N TRP A 271 75.92 35.76 39.05
CA TRP A 271 77.33 35.66 38.72
C TRP A 271 77.94 36.98 38.24
N GLN A 272 77.21 37.77 37.45
CA GLN A 272 77.64 39.11 37.04
C GLN A 272 77.77 40.05 38.23
N GLN A 273 76.84 40.02 39.18
CA GLN A 273 76.93 40.79 40.42
C GLN A 273 78.12 40.35 41.28
N ALA A 274 78.29 39.04 41.49
CA ALA A 274 79.43 38.52 42.24
C ALA A 274 80.77 38.85 41.57
N ALA A 275 80.85 38.79 40.24
CA ALA A 275 82.02 39.22 39.48
C ALA A 275 82.30 40.72 39.69
N HIS A 276 81.27 41.56 39.63
CA HIS A 276 81.41 43.00 39.85
C HIS A 276 81.86 43.34 41.29
N GLU A 277 81.32 42.65 42.30
CA GLU A 277 81.78 42.79 43.69
C GLU A 277 83.25 42.39 43.83
N LYS A 278 83.67 41.32 43.16
CA LYS A 278 85.08 40.90 43.11
C LYS A 278 85.96 41.92 42.39
N ASP A 279 85.48 42.52 41.32
CA ASP A 279 86.21 43.60 40.62
C ASP A 279 86.39 44.82 41.53
N ILE A 280 85.36 45.25 42.27
CA ILE A 280 85.44 46.33 43.26
C ILE A 280 86.41 45.97 44.40
N GLU A 281 86.36 44.73 44.89
CA GLU A 281 87.30 44.23 45.91
C GLU A 281 88.75 44.26 45.39
N ILE A 282 88.97 43.83 44.15
CA ILE A 282 90.28 43.88 43.48
C ILE A 282 90.75 45.33 43.33
N GLU A 283 89.90 46.26 42.90
CA GLU A 283 90.24 47.69 42.80
C GLU A 283 90.57 48.30 44.17
N SER A 284 89.81 47.96 45.20
CA SER A 284 90.07 48.40 46.58
C SER A 284 91.41 47.85 47.10
N LEU A 285 91.67 46.56 46.90
CA LEU A 285 92.94 45.93 47.27
C LEU A 285 94.10 46.52 46.48
N HIS A 286 93.96 46.77 45.19
CA HIS A 286 94.95 47.49 44.40
C HIS A 286 95.21 48.89 44.97
N GLY A 287 94.16 49.66 45.29
CA GLY A 287 94.31 50.98 45.92
C GLY A 287 94.99 50.92 47.29
N GLN A 288 94.72 49.90 48.10
CA GLN A 288 95.42 49.67 49.37
C GLN A 288 96.89 49.33 49.16
N VAL A 289 97.20 48.48 48.18
CA VAL A 289 98.59 48.13 47.82
C VAL A 289 99.33 49.35 47.29
N GLU A 290 98.71 50.17 46.43
CA GLU A 290 99.30 51.44 45.96
C GLU A 290 99.54 52.42 47.11
N ALA A 291 98.57 52.60 48.01
CA ALA A 291 98.70 53.47 49.18
C ALA A 291 99.79 52.98 50.15
N LEU A 292 99.86 51.67 50.42
CA LEU A 292 100.92 51.08 51.25
C LEU A 292 102.28 51.19 50.58
N SER A 293 102.39 50.89 49.29
CA SER A 293 103.65 50.98 48.56
C SER A 293 104.18 52.42 48.53
N THR A 294 103.31 53.41 48.33
CA THR A 294 103.69 54.83 48.34
C THR A 294 104.02 55.33 49.74
N ALA A 295 103.25 54.94 50.76
CA ALA A 295 103.53 55.29 52.15
C ALA A 295 104.84 54.65 52.65
N ASP A 296 105.06 53.37 52.37
CA ASP A 296 106.29 52.67 52.73
C ASP A 296 107.49 53.20 51.95
N LEU A 297 107.36 53.48 50.63
CA LEU A 297 108.42 54.14 49.87
C LEU A 297 108.75 55.51 50.47
N GLN A 298 107.75 56.33 50.77
CA GLN A 298 107.95 57.64 51.37
C GLN A 298 108.58 57.54 52.76
N ALA A 299 108.14 56.58 53.59
CA ALA A 299 108.71 56.35 54.92
C ALA A 299 110.16 55.83 54.83
N LEU A 300 110.45 54.91 53.90
CA LEU A 300 111.81 54.46 53.61
C LEU A 300 112.68 55.62 53.14
N GLN A 301 112.18 56.42 52.20
CA GLN A 301 112.88 57.55 51.61
C GLN A 301 113.17 58.61 52.68
N GLN A 302 112.23 58.89 53.58
CA GLN A 302 112.45 59.75 54.74
C GLN A 302 113.47 59.17 55.73
N ARG A 303 113.44 57.85 56.01
CA ARG A 303 114.42 57.19 56.88
C ARG A 303 115.82 57.23 56.28
N TYR A 304 115.97 56.91 55.00
CA TYR A 304 117.24 56.99 54.29
C TYR A 304 117.73 58.43 54.19
N SER A 305 116.86 59.41 53.95
CA SER A 305 117.22 60.85 54.00
C SER A 305 117.81 61.22 55.36
N LYS A 306 117.14 60.86 56.46
CA LYS A 306 117.63 61.10 57.82
C LYS A 306 118.94 60.39 58.13
N GLN A 307 119.13 59.18 57.60
CA GLN A 307 120.35 58.40 57.79
C GLN A 307 121.53 58.95 56.96
N ILE A 308 121.25 59.49 55.77
CA ILE A 308 122.22 60.21 54.95
C ILE A 308 122.62 61.51 55.67
N GLU A 309 121.66 62.28 56.18
CA GLU A 309 121.93 63.51 56.95
C GLU A 309 122.80 63.24 58.18
N SER A 310 122.55 62.16 58.92
CA SER A 310 123.36 61.80 60.09
C SER A 310 124.78 61.34 59.72
N LEU A 311 124.93 60.57 58.64
CA LEU A 311 126.24 60.19 58.11
C LEU A 311 127.03 61.41 57.62
N VAL A 312 126.37 62.34 56.92
CA VAL A 312 126.99 63.61 56.49
C VAL A 312 127.47 64.40 57.70
N ALA A 313 126.65 64.58 58.73
CA ALA A 313 127.06 65.27 59.95
C ALA A 313 128.22 64.56 60.68
N GLN A 314 128.24 63.22 60.65
CA GLN A 314 129.31 62.41 61.24
C GLN A 314 130.63 62.56 60.45
N HIS A 315 130.57 62.60 59.12
CA HIS A 315 131.72 62.87 58.27
C HIS A 315 132.23 64.31 58.41
N GLU A 316 131.35 65.29 58.51
CA GLU A 316 131.73 66.69 58.79
C GLU A 316 132.41 66.85 60.16
N ALA A 317 131.99 66.08 61.17
CA ALA A 317 132.66 66.04 62.47
C ALA A 317 134.04 65.38 62.39
N GLN A 318 134.19 64.31 61.59
CA GLN A 318 135.48 63.66 61.32
C GLN A 318 136.44 64.59 60.58
N ILE A 319 135.96 65.34 59.58
CA ILE A 319 136.76 66.33 58.84
C ILE A 319 137.32 67.38 59.79
N ARG A 320 136.48 67.94 60.68
CA ARG A 320 136.91 68.91 61.70
C ARG A 320 137.93 68.33 62.68
N ALA A 321 137.82 67.05 63.04
CA ALA A 321 138.79 66.38 63.89
C ALA A 321 140.16 66.20 63.20
N TYR A 322 140.17 65.86 61.90
CA TYR A 322 141.41 65.77 61.12
C TYR A 322 142.08 67.13 60.89
N GLU A 323 141.30 68.19 60.69
CA GLU A 323 141.82 69.55 60.57
C GLU A 323 142.54 70.03 61.84
N ALA A 324 142.08 69.61 63.03
CA ALA A 324 142.72 69.93 64.31
C ALA A 324 144.06 69.20 64.53
N GLN A 325 144.20 67.95 64.04
CA GLN A 325 145.45 67.19 64.14
C GLN A 325 146.57 67.77 63.27
N ILE A 326 146.22 68.37 62.12
CA ILE A 326 147.21 68.98 61.20
C ILE A 326 147.87 70.24 61.78
N GLN A 327 147.20 70.95 62.69
CA GLN A 327 147.75 72.17 63.30
C GLN A 327 148.80 71.89 64.40
N GLN A 328 148.78 70.72 65.05
CA GLN A 328 149.68 70.40 66.17
C GLN A 328 151.11 70.00 65.76
N VAL A 329 151.38 69.71 64.49
CA VAL A 329 152.69 69.20 64.03
C VAL A 329 153.69 70.32 63.68
N ARG A 330 153.34 71.61 63.81
CA ARG A 330 154.05 72.70 63.09
C ARG A 330 155.04 73.60 63.87
N ALA A 331 155.40 73.42 65.16
CA ALA A 331 156.42 74.25 65.85
C ALA A 331 157.02 73.61 67.15
N GLU A 332 158.15 72.87 67.12
CA GLU A 332 159.59 73.23 67.44
C GLU A 332 160.03 73.10 68.94
N PRO A 333 161.35 72.91 69.34
CA PRO A 333 162.44 72.00 68.87
C PRO A 333 163.38 71.36 69.97
N SER A 334 164.15 70.29 69.59
CA SER A 334 165.52 69.84 70.07
C SER A 334 165.73 68.99 71.37
N PRO A 335 166.79 68.12 71.55
CA PRO A 335 167.58 67.23 70.66
C PRO A 335 167.93 65.77 71.17
N ARG A 336 168.52 64.95 70.26
CA ARG A 336 169.38 63.71 70.39
C ARG A 336 168.77 62.26 70.39
N THR A 337 168.66 61.67 69.17
CA THR A 337 169.21 60.36 68.61
C THR A 337 169.27 59.03 69.40
N PRO A 338 169.36 57.81 68.76
CA PRO A 338 168.99 57.34 67.38
C PRO A 338 168.32 55.91 67.28
N GLN A 339 168.18 55.39 66.02
CA GLN A 339 167.73 54.07 65.47
C GLN A 339 166.28 54.06 64.90
N ARG A 340 165.94 53.93 63.59
CA ARG A 340 166.37 53.10 62.42
C ARG A 340 166.30 51.59 62.73
N ASP A 341 165.44 50.75 62.12
CA ASP A 341 165.14 50.47 60.69
C ASP A 341 163.72 49.85 60.54
N PHE A 342 162.90 50.08 59.50
CA PHE A 342 162.94 49.72 58.07
C PHE A 342 162.39 48.32 57.71
N ILE A 343 161.23 48.34 57.02
CA ILE A 343 160.80 47.55 55.84
C ILE A 343 160.19 46.12 55.94
N ASN A 344 158.94 46.07 55.45
CA ASN A 344 158.22 45.12 54.58
C ASN A 344 158.30 43.59 54.80
N SER A 345 157.11 43.00 54.94
CA SER A 345 156.64 41.91 54.07
C SER A 345 155.10 42.05 53.92
N PHE A 346 154.57 42.39 52.75
CA PHE A 346 154.27 41.56 51.57
C PHE A 346 153.17 40.51 51.76
N GLN A 347 152.12 40.68 50.96
CA GLN A 347 151.26 39.66 50.33
C GLN A 347 150.43 38.71 51.21
N LYS A 348 149.11 38.88 51.11
CA LYS A 348 148.26 37.79 50.60
C LYS A 348 147.07 38.32 49.80
N ARG A 349 147.05 37.92 48.52
CA ARG A 349 145.93 38.01 47.56
C ARG A 349 145.00 36.81 47.75
N MET A 350 143.81 36.92 47.14
CA MET A 350 142.93 35.90 46.52
C MET A 350 141.50 35.95 47.09
N THR A 351 140.38 35.82 46.36
CA THR A 351 139.95 35.92 44.94
C THR A 351 138.41 35.78 44.93
N LEU A 352 137.79 36.10 43.79
CA LEU A 352 136.40 35.76 43.40
C LEU A 352 136.12 34.25 43.31
N ASP A 353 134.82 33.92 43.19
CA ASP A 353 134.18 32.64 42.79
C ASP A 353 134.22 31.53 43.87
N GLU A 354 133.22 30.68 44.13
CA GLU A 354 132.06 30.17 43.38
C GLU A 354 131.28 29.18 44.31
N ILE A 355 129.98 28.90 44.03
CA ILE A 355 129.32 27.56 44.13
C ILE A 355 129.06 26.98 45.56
N SER A 356 127.96 26.33 45.99
CA SER A 356 126.83 25.61 45.37
C SER A 356 125.78 25.19 46.42
N SER A 357 124.56 24.93 45.91
CA SER A 357 123.64 23.79 46.16
C SER A 357 123.11 23.48 47.57
N ASP A 358 121.81 23.24 47.78
CA ASP A 358 120.96 22.19 47.19
C ASP A 358 119.54 22.74 46.86
N SER A 359 119.00 22.62 45.62
CA SER A 359 118.33 21.45 44.98
C SER A 359 117.03 21.03 45.71
N ASP A 360 115.85 20.86 45.12
CA ASP A 360 115.42 20.43 43.77
C ASP A 360 113.89 20.70 43.64
N LYS A 361 113.42 21.38 42.58
CA LYS A 361 112.66 20.83 41.40
C LYS A 361 111.15 20.51 41.61
N PRO A 362 110.30 20.44 40.56
CA PRO A 362 110.09 21.49 39.56
C PRO A 362 108.62 21.59 39.02
N LEU A 363 108.45 22.64 38.21
CA LEU A 363 107.56 22.93 37.08
C LEU A 363 106.77 21.80 36.37
N LEU A 364 105.52 22.17 36.05
CA LEU A 364 104.81 22.14 34.76
C LEU A 364 104.69 20.86 33.89
N SER A 365 103.41 20.66 33.52
CA SER A 365 102.87 20.19 32.23
C SER A 365 102.74 18.66 32.03
N PRO A 366 102.05 18.19 30.96
CA PRO A 366 100.60 18.22 30.71
C PRO A 366 100.10 16.83 30.23
N SER A 367 98.87 16.76 29.68
CA SER A 367 98.51 15.92 28.49
C SER A 367 97.61 14.66 28.68
N TYR A 368 96.51 14.66 27.90
CA TYR A 368 95.86 13.54 27.17
C TYR A 368 95.05 12.50 27.97
N PHE A 369 94.04 11.77 27.47
CA PHE A 369 93.15 11.71 26.28
C PHE A 369 92.47 10.33 26.41
N GLN A 370 91.13 10.18 26.38
CA GLN A 370 90.51 9.03 25.68
C GLN A 370 88.98 9.10 25.56
N GLN A 371 88.54 8.80 24.34
CA GLN A 371 87.19 8.54 23.85
C GLN A 371 86.54 7.31 24.50
N SER A 372 85.21 7.23 24.48
CA SER A 372 84.47 6.19 23.75
C SER A 372 82.96 6.42 23.78
N GLU A 373 82.31 5.86 22.76
CA GLU A 373 80.93 6.05 22.31
C GLU A 373 79.90 5.09 22.94
N GLN A 374 78.64 5.29 22.56
CA GLN A 374 77.54 4.31 22.34
C GLN A 374 76.61 3.86 23.51
N SER A 375 75.33 4.23 23.35
CA SER A 375 74.16 3.34 23.19
C SER A 375 73.43 2.69 24.40
N MET A 376 72.11 2.97 24.44
CA MET A 376 70.95 2.12 24.81
C MET A 376 70.62 1.75 26.28
N THR A 377 69.56 2.40 26.78
CA THR A 377 68.26 1.87 27.28
C THR A 377 68.08 0.95 28.52
N TRP A 378 66.98 1.29 29.23
CA TRP A 378 65.98 0.50 29.99
C TRP A 378 66.16 0.14 31.49
N GLY A 379 65.17 0.62 32.27
CA GLY A 379 64.44 -0.14 33.31
C GLY A 379 64.93 0.02 34.76
N VAL A 380 64.15 -0.06 35.84
CA VAL A 380 62.72 -0.27 36.17
C VAL A 380 62.62 0.09 37.67
N HIS A 381 61.52 0.68 38.14
CA HIS A 381 61.15 0.68 39.57
C HIS A 381 59.76 0.06 39.77
N SER A 382 59.60 -0.63 40.90
CA SER A 382 58.58 -1.65 41.16
C SER A 382 57.53 -1.22 42.20
N ASN A 383 56.25 -1.54 41.91
CA ASN A 383 55.16 -2.11 42.77
C ASN A 383 54.75 -1.48 44.14
N PRO A 384 53.60 -1.86 44.77
CA PRO A 384 52.57 -2.90 44.44
C PRO A 384 51.05 -2.47 44.57
N SER A 385 50.17 -3.44 44.27
CA SER A 385 48.69 -3.67 44.42
C SER A 385 47.94 -3.17 45.69
N PRO A 386 46.63 -3.49 45.99
CA PRO A 386 45.53 -4.18 45.25
C PRO A 386 44.07 -3.58 45.41
N GLY A 387 43.10 -4.17 44.68
CA GLY A 387 41.68 -4.36 45.09
C GLY A 387 40.70 -3.20 44.81
N ASN A 388 39.38 -3.34 44.79
CA ASN A 388 38.39 -4.43 44.79
C ASN A 388 36.99 -3.74 44.71
N SER A 389 35.95 -4.44 44.23
CA SER A 389 34.49 -4.12 44.38
C SER A 389 33.97 -2.84 43.70
N GLY A 390 32.72 -2.69 43.27
CA GLY A 390 31.46 -3.43 43.39
C GLY A 390 30.35 -2.47 42.94
N LYS A 391 29.39 -2.91 42.13
CA LYS A 391 27.98 -3.14 42.51
C LYS A 391 27.04 -1.92 42.51
N ASN A 392 25.84 -2.21 41.98
CA ASN A 392 24.51 -1.64 42.22
C ASN A 392 24.03 -0.53 41.27
N GLU A 393 23.00 -0.69 40.43
CA GLU A 393 21.61 -1.20 40.61
C GLU A 393 20.63 -0.07 40.97
N SER A 394 19.47 -0.10 40.28
CA SER A 394 18.16 0.49 40.64
C SER A 394 17.68 1.73 39.87
N THR A 395 16.72 1.45 38.99
CA THR A 395 15.49 2.22 38.67
C THR A 395 14.80 2.84 39.90
N PRO A 396 13.87 3.81 39.77
CA PRO A 396 12.45 3.41 39.63
C PRO A 396 11.50 4.37 38.85
N SER A 397 10.47 3.74 38.26
CA SER A 397 9.03 4.07 38.32
C SER A 397 8.38 5.30 37.63
N SER A 398 7.55 4.97 36.62
CA SER A 398 6.07 5.16 36.52
C SER A 398 5.44 6.57 36.60
N LEU A 399 4.62 6.92 35.60
CA LEU A 399 3.27 7.46 35.83
C LEU A 399 2.32 7.31 34.60
N ARG A 400 1.04 7.07 34.91
CA ARG A 400 -0.15 6.86 34.04
C ARG A 400 -0.78 8.17 33.53
N GLN A 401 -1.52 8.09 32.41
CA GLN A 401 -2.90 8.63 32.14
C GLN A 401 -3.23 8.34 30.65
N SER A 402 -4.23 7.54 30.24
CA SER A 402 -5.70 7.59 30.31
C SER A 402 -6.43 8.47 29.25
N HIS A 403 -7.27 7.76 28.48
CA HIS A 403 -8.59 8.12 27.90
C HIS A 403 -8.82 8.58 26.45
N ARG A 404 -9.78 7.84 25.84
CA ARG A 404 -10.82 8.19 24.84
C ARG A 404 -10.32 8.49 23.43
N GLY A 405 -10.93 8.03 22.34
CA GLY A 405 -12.20 7.37 22.08
C GLY A 405 -12.53 7.70 20.62
N SER A 406 -12.54 6.72 19.71
CA SER A 406 -12.75 6.97 18.28
C SER A 406 -14.05 6.33 17.80
N VAL A 407 -14.95 7.20 17.31
CA VAL A 407 -16.25 6.89 16.75
C VAL A 407 -16.05 6.80 15.24
N ASN A 408 -16.31 5.63 14.66
CA ASN A 408 -16.28 5.44 13.21
C ASN A 408 -17.67 5.69 12.63
N SER A 409 -17.77 6.66 11.72
CA SER A 409 -18.91 6.78 10.80
C SER A 409 -18.45 7.28 9.43
N THR A 410 -19.04 6.63 8.41
CA THR A 410 -19.39 7.13 7.07
C THR A 410 -18.32 7.31 5.98
N SER A 411 -18.37 6.37 5.03
CA SER A 411 -18.17 6.51 3.57
C SER A 411 -19.06 7.63 2.96
N PRO A 412 -18.81 8.18 1.73
CA PRO A 412 -18.64 7.38 0.51
C PRO A 412 -17.69 7.85 -0.62
N ALA A 413 -17.48 6.85 -1.48
CA ALA A 413 -16.81 6.74 -2.78
C ALA A 413 -16.77 7.98 -3.68
N ASN A 414 -15.57 8.26 -4.19
CA ASN A 414 -15.32 9.19 -5.29
C ASN A 414 -15.51 8.53 -6.66
N VAL A 415 -16.21 9.26 -7.50
CA VAL A 415 -16.50 9.03 -8.92
C VAL A 415 -15.25 9.31 -9.76
N GLN A 416 -14.75 8.32 -10.51
CA GLN A 416 -13.74 8.55 -11.56
C GLN A 416 -14.38 8.53 -12.95
N ARG A 417 -14.20 9.65 -13.66
CA ARG A 417 -14.61 9.90 -15.05
C ARG A 417 -13.77 9.10 -16.04
N ARG A 418 -14.45 8.63 -17.08
CA ARG A 418 -13.90 8.20 -18.37
C ARG A 418 -13.12 9.34 -19.06
N LEU A 419 -11.96 9.00 -19.60
CA LEU A 419 -11.27 9.75 -20.66
C LEU A 419 -11.62 9.17 -22.03
N ILE A 420 -11.79 10.08 -22.99
CA ILE A 420 -12.03 9.85 -24.41
C ILE A 420 -10.67 9.62 -25.11
N THR A 421 -10.65 8.62 -25.98
CA THR A 421 -9.61 8.37 -26.99
C THR A 421 -9.81 9.28 -28.19
N GLU A 422 -8.75 9.97 -28.66
CA GLU A 422 -8.14 9.76 -29.99
C GLU A 422 -7.08 10.84 -30.32
N SER A 423 -6.04 10.35 -31.00
CA SER A 423 -4.83 10.96 -31.59
C SER A 423 -5.11 12.15 -32.53
N VAL A 424 -4.20 13.10 -32.78
CA VAL A 424 -3.08 13.00 -33.75
C VAL A 424 -2.10 14.20 -33.61
N SER A 425 -0.80 13.88 -33.61
CA SER A 425 0.41 14.58 -34.11
C SER A 425 0.77 16.05 -33.77
N SER A 426 1.96 16.17 -33.16
CA SER A 426 3.09 17.05 -33.54
C SER A 426 2.92 18.58 -33.51
N SER A 427 3.45 19.22 -32.47
CA SER A 427 4.52 20.25 -32.54
C SER A 427 4.58 21.08 -31.26
N SER A 428 5.79 21.53 -30.93
CA SER A 428 6.16 22.27 -29.73
C SER A 428 5.38 23.58 -29.55
N SER A 429 4.82 23.80 -28.36
CA SER A 429 4.88 25.09 -27.65
C SER A 429 4.20 24.95 -26.29
N HIS A 430 4.91 25.28 -25.22
CA HIS A 430 4.31 25.52 -23.91
C HIS A 430 3.26 26.61 -24.01
N ARG A 431 1.98 26.26 -23.93
CA ARG A 431 0.90 27.17 -23.56
C ARG A 431 0.06 26.52 -22.48
N THR A 432 0.07 27.14 -21.30
CA THR A 432 -0.85 26.85 -20.21
C THR A 432 -2.29 26.88 -20.74
N PRO A 433 -3.13 25.88 -20.46
CA PRO A 433 -4.51 25.89 -20.92
C PRO A 433 -5.26 27.09 -20.35
N ASP A 434 -5.94 27.80 -21.24
CA ASP A 434 -6.63 29.07 -21.01
C ASP A 434 -7.67 28.91 -19.88
N ARG A 435 -7.45 29.60 -18.76
CA ARG A 435 -8.24 29.47 -17.52
C ARG A 435 -9.74 29.67 -17.75
N ASN A 436 -10.09 30.49 -18.73
CA ASN A 436 -11.48 30.76 -19.11
C ASN A 436 -12.14 29.56 -19.81
N ALA A 437 -11.38 28.79 -20.60
CA ALA A 437 -11.89 27.58 -21.23
C ALA A 437 -12.21 26.49 -20.19
N ILE A 438 -11.36 26.36 -19.17
CA ILE A 438 -11.58 25.43 -18.04
C ILE A 438 -12.82 25.86 -17.23
N SER A 439 -12.98 27.15 -16.97
CA SER A 439 -14.14 27.69 -16.26
C SER A 439 -15.46 27.44 -17.01
N ASN A 440 -15.47 27.64 -18.33
CA ASN A 440 -16.64 27.39 -19.15
C ASN A 440 -16.98 25.90 -19.22
N GLN A 441 -15.96 25.04 -19.29
CA GLN A 441 -16.16 23.59 -19.28
C GLN A 441 -16.70 23.10 -17.94
N LEU A 442 -16.24 23.67 -16.81
CA LEU A 442 -16.80 23.38 -15.48
C LEU A 442 -18.26 23.82 -15.36
N HIS A 443 -18.62 25.00 -15.86
CA HIS A 443 -20.01 25.47 -15.88
C HIS A 443 -20.92 24.57 -16.72
N ALA A 444 -20.48 24.14 -17.91
CA ALA A 444 -21.23 23.22 -18.74
C ALA A 444 -21.46 21.87 -18.05
N LEU A 445 -20.45 21.34 -17.36
CA LEU A 445 -20.55 20.08 -16.62
C LEU A 445 -21.47 20.19 -15.39
N LEU A 446 -21.50 21.35 -14.73
CA LEU A 446 -22.43 21.62 -13.64
C LEU A 446 -23.87 21.68 -14.15
N GLN A 447 -24.10 22.36 -15.28
CA GLN A 447 -25.42 22.44 -15.90
C GLN A 447 -25.92 21.04 -16.33
N GLU A 448 -25.06 20.24 -16.96
CA GLU A 448 -25.39 18.86 -17.33
C GLU A 448 -25.71 18.00 -16.09
N SER A 449 -24.96 18.18 -15.01
CA SER A 449 -25.23 17.49 -13.74
C SER A 449 -26.58 17.90 -13.12
N GLU A 450 -26.95 19.18 -13.21
CA GLU A 450 -28.24 19.66 -12.70
C GLU A 450 -29.42 19.15 -13.52
N GLU A 451 -29.27 19.09 -14.84
CA GLU A 451 -30.29 18.52 -15.74
C GLU A 451 -30.50 17.02 -15.49
N ARG A 452 -29.41 16.26 -15.30
CA ARG A 452 -29.50 14.85 -14.91
C ARG A 452 -30.21 14.66 -13.57
N ARG A 453 -29.88 15.47 -12.57
CA ARG A 453 -30.56 15.43 -11.26
C ARG A 453 -32.06 15.72 -11.40
N LYS A 454 -32.45 16.71 -12.19
CA LYS A 454 -33.88 17.04 -12.43
C LYS A 454 -34.63 15.89 -13.11
N LEU A 455 -34.00 15.21 -14.07
CA LEU A 455 -34.58 14.02 -14.72
C LEU A 455 -34.75 12.85 -13.72
N GLU A 456 -33.74 12.59 -12.90
CA GLU A 456 -33.83 11.57 -11.84
C GLU A 456 -34.92 11.89 -10.81
N GLU A 457 -35.04 13.15 -10.40
CA GLU A 457 -36.11 13.60 -9.49
C GLU A 457 -37.51 13.48 -10.13
N SER A 458 -37.65 13.76 -11.43
CA SER A 458 -38.91 13.56 -12.17
C SER A 458 -39.30 12.08 -12.20
N LYS A 459 -38.35 11.21 -12.55
CA LYS A 459 -38.56 9.77 -12.59
C LYS A 459 -38.93 9.20 -11.22
N ALA A 460 -38.25 9.65 -10.16
CA ALA A 460 -38.58 9.25 -8.80
C ALA A 460 -39.99 9.70 -8.36
N LYS A 461 -40.49 10.84 -8.87
CA LYS A 461 -41.89 11.28 -8.63
C LYS A 461 -42.89 10.39 -9.35
N GLU A 462 -42.61 10.01 -10.59
CA GLU A 462 -43.46 9.08 -11.38
C GLU A 462 -43.53 7.69 -10.70
N ASP A 463 -42.38 7.17 -10.26
CA ASP A 463 -42.31 5.88 -9.54
C ASP A 463 -43.11 5.94 -8.23
N ARG A 464 -43.03 7.05 -7.49
CA ARG A 464 -43.85 7.25 -6.27
C ARG A 464 -45.35 7.30 -6.60
N ALA A 465 -45.75 8.01 -7.65
CA ALA A 465 -47.15 8.06 -8.06
C ALA A 465 -47.68 6.68 -8.48
N MET A 466 -46.87 5.88 -9.17
CA MET A 466 -47.22 4.50 -9.54
C MET A 466 -47.40 3.61 -8.30
N LEU A 467 -46.49 3.73 -7.32
CA LEU A 467 -46.58 2.98 -6.07
C LEU A 467 -47.82 3.36 -5.26
N ASP A 468 -48.17 4.63 -5.21
CA ASP A 468 -49.38 5.08 -4.50
C ASP A 468 -50.67 4.62 -5.22
N ALA A 469 -50.68 4.60 -6.56
CA ALA A 469 -51.79 4.03 -7.33
C ALA A 469 -51.95 2.51 -7.09
N LEU A 470 -50.84 1.77 -6.99
CA LEU A 470 -50.86 0.35 -6.64
C LEU A 470 -51.37 0.12 -5.21
N LYS A 471 -50.94 0.93 -4.25
CA LYS A 471 -51.46 0.87 -2.87
C LYS A 471 -52.95 1.15 -2.82
N GLN A 472 -53.46 2.13 -3.56
CA GLN A 472 -54.89 2.41 -3.64
C GLN A 472 -55.67 1.22 -4.21
N ARG A 473 -55.19 0.59 -5.29
CA ARG A 473 -55.82 -0.62 -5.86
C ARG A 473 -55.83 -1.78 -4.87
N LEU A 474 -54.74 -2.01 -4.16
CA LEU A 474 -54.66 -3.05 -3.13
C LEU A 474 -55.60 -2.77 -1.96
N SER A 475 -55.75 -1.51 -1.55
CA SER A 475 -56.69 -1.13 -0.48
C SER A 475 -58.16 -1.34 -0.87
N MET A 476 -58.52 -1.11 -2.13
CA MET A 476 -59.87 -1.36 -2.66
C MET A 476 -60.18 -2.86 -2.76
N ASN A 477 -59.19 -3.68 -3.12
CA ASN A 477 -59.35 -5.13 -3.16
C ASN A 477 -59.42 -5.80 -1.77
N GLN A 478 -58.98 -5.13 -0.71
CA GLN A 478 -59.08 -5.63 0.67
C GLN A 478 -60.36 -5.22 1.39
N SER A 479 -61.12 -4.27 0.82
CA SER A 479 -62.37 -3.74 1.37
C SER A 479 -63.63 -4.22 0.62
N SER A 480 -63.45 -5.10 -0.37
CA SER A 480 -64.49 -5.92 -1.01
C SER A 480 -64.36 -7.37 -0.54
#